data_AF-A0A356XDZ1-F1
#
_entry.id   AF-A0A356XDZ1-F1
#
_cell.length_a   1.000
_cell.length_b   1.000
_cell.length_c   1.000
_cell.angle_alpha   90.00
_cell.angle_beta   90.00
_cell.angle_gamma   90.00
#
_symmetry.space_group_name_H-M   'P 1'
#
loop_
_entity.id
_entity.type
_entity.pdbx_description
1 polymer ?
#
loop_
_entity_poly.entity_id
_entity_poly.type
_entity_poly.pdbx_seq_one_letter_code
_entity_poly.pdbx_strand_id
1 'polypeptide(L)'
;MAEEAGFLLYHAGMRAVSENQITYARECFSSAAEWGVDSSKCLNAEGLCSYDLGDYPKARDCWIRSLQCQDQDNPARMYLEHLESEEMSRWIRQINIVTETIDRRSPLKALIRLQVFLFNAKRRKQHIPIRLLNMKGLLLCHFSLKHAAWKTWCRVLARDHTNRDAVRYLAVNERRGGI
;
A
#
# COMPACT_ATOMS: atom_id res chain seq x y z
N MET A 1 -12.95 -27.69 -9.97
CA MET A 1 -11.54 -27.72 -9.52
C MET A 1 -10.84 -26.37 -9.68
N ALA A 2 -10.54 -25.88 -10.91
CA ALA A 2 -9.79 -24.63 -11.10
C ALA A 2 -10.60 -23.36 -10.73
N GLU A 3 -11.86 -23.31 -11.11
CA GLU A 3 -12.76 -22.17 -10.85
C GLU A 3 -13.16 -22.07 -9.36
N GLU A 4 -13.36 -23.21 -8.69
CA GLU A 4 -13.61 -23.28 -7.24
C GLU A 4 -12.44 -22.70 -6.42
N ALA A 5 -11.20 -22.95 -6.85
CA ALA A 5 -10.01 -22.37 -6.22
C ALA A 5 -10.00 -20.84 -6.35
N GLY A 6 -10.40 -20.30 -7.51
CA GLY A 6 -10.52 -18.86 -7.72
C GLY A 6 -11.57 -18.19 -6.81
N PHE A 7 -12.75 -18.80 -6.64
CA PHE A 7 -13.78 -18.29 -5.72
C PHE A 7 -13.32 -18.33 -4.26
N LEU A 8 -12.65 -19.41 -3.83
CA LEU A 8 -12.08 -19.50 -2.49
C LEU A 8 -11.06 -18.38 -2.24
N LEU A 9 -10.18 -18.11 -3.20
CA LEU A 9 -9.20 -17.01 -3.13
C LEU A 9 -9.89 -15.64 -3.08
N TYR A 10 -10.92 -15.41 -3.89
CA TYR A 10 -11.69 -14.16 -3.84
C TYR A 10 -12.30 -13.93 -2.44
N HIS A 11 -12.98 -14.94 -1.89
CA HIS A 11 -13.57 -14.84 -0.55
C HIS A 11 -12.52 -14.70 0.56
N ALA A 12 -11.37 -15.37 0.44
CA ALA A 12 -10.24 -15.19 1.34
C ALA A 12 -9.73 -13.74 1.29
N GLY A 13 -9.61 -13.16 0.09
CA GLY A 13 -9.26 -11.75 -0.10
C GLY A 13 -10.25 -10.79 0.57
N MET A 14 -11.56 -11.02 0.41
CA MET A 14 -12.60 -10.20 1.06
C MET A 14 -12.51 -10.25 2.59
N ARG A 15 -12.30 -11.44 3.16
CA ARG A 15 -12.09 -11.61 4.61
C ARG A 15 -10.82 -10.91 5.06
N ALA A 16 -9.73 -11.08 4.30
CA ALA A 16 -8.45 -10.45 4.57
C ALA A 16 -8.58 -8.91 4.63
N VAL A 17 -9.36 -8.28 3.73
CA VAL A 17 -9.63 -6.83 3.81
C VAL A 17 -10.32 -6.46 5.13
N SER A 18 -11.35 -7.19 5.55
CA SER A 18 -12.05 -6.92 6.82
C SER A 18 -11.16 -7.07 8.05
N GLU A 19 -10.12 -7.89 7.95
CA GLU A 19 -9.16 -8.17 9.03
C GLU A 19 -7.92 -7.25 8.96
N ASN A 20 -7.92 -6.23 8.07
CA ASN A 20 -6.75 -5.38 7.81
C ASN A 20 -5.51 -6.18 7.40
N GLN A 21 -5.67 -7.16 6.51
CA GLN A 21 -4.61 -7.96 5.90
C GLN A 21 -4.37 -7.52 4.46
N ILE A 22 -4.09 -6.23 4.26
CA ILE A 22 -4.11 -5.61 2.93
C ILE A 22 -3.06 -6.23 1.99
N THR A 23 -1.87 -6.57 2.50
CA THR A 23 -0.85 -7.25 1.69
C THR A 23 -1.34 -8.62 1.23
N TYR A 24 -1.90 -9.43 2.13
CA TYR A 24 -2.41 -10.77 1.81
C TYR A 24 -3.66 -10.73 0.93
N ALA A 25 -4.57 -9.78 1.18
CA ALA A 25 -5.78 -9.57 0.37
C ALA A 25 -5.42 -9.31 -1.10
N ARG A 26 -4.44 -8.43 -1.34
CA ARG A 26 -3.94 -8.16 -2.70
C ARG A 26 -3.46 -9.44 -3.40
N GLU A 27 -2.71 -10.29 -2.70
CA GLU A 27 -2.22 -11.57 -3.26
C GLU A 27 -3.37 -12.51 -3.60
N CYS A 28 -4.36 -12.62 -2.71
CA CYS A 28 -5.57 -13.41 -2.95
C CYS A 28 -6.33 -12.95 -4.19
N PHE A 29 -6.57 -11.64 -4.34
CA PHE A 29 -7.27 -11.10 -5.51
C PHE A 29 -6.47 -11.24 -6.81
N SER A 30 -5.15 -11.05 -6.76
CA SER A 30 -4.27 -11.25 -7.91
C SER A 30 -4.36 -12.70 -8.41
N SER A 31 -4.24 -13.67 -7.50
CA SER A 31 -4.38 -15.08 -7.83
C SER A 31 -5.80 -15.44 -8.28
N ALA A 32 -6.85 -14.91 -7.65
CA ALA A 32 -8.23 -15.16 -8.07
C ALA A 32 -8.50 -14.67 -9.51
N ALA A 33 -7.94 -13.51 -9.89
CA ALA A 33 -8.04 -12.98 -11.25
C ALA A 33 -7.33 -13.86 -12.29
N GLU A 34 -6.20 -14.50 -11.94
CA GLU A 34 -5.50 -15.45 -12.81
C GLU A 34 -6.35 -16.69 -13.12
N TRP A 35 -7.25 -17.07 -12.22
CA TRP A 35 -8.22 -18.16 -12.43
C TRP A 35 -9.48 -17.73 -13.19
N GLY A 36 -9.59 -16.46 -13.60
CA GLY A 36 -10.70 -15.93 -14.39
C GLY A 36 -12.00 -15.66 -13.62
N VAL A 37 -12.00 -15.81 -12.30
CA VAL A 37 -13.17 -15.58 -11.43
C VAL A 37 -13.43 -14.09 -11.29
N ASP A 38 -14.67 -13.65 -11.59
CA ASP A 38 -15.16 -12.26 -11.41
C ASP A 38 -14.07 -11.21 -11.71
N SER A 39 -13.47 -11.30 -12.89
CA SER A 39 -12.20 -10.63 -13.20
C SER A 39 -12.24 -9.12 -12.96
N SER A 40 -13.36 -8.44 -13.26
CA SER A 40 -13.56 -7.02 -12.94
C SER A 40 -13.47 -6.74 -11.44
N LYS A 41 -14.19 -7.52 -10.61
CA LYS A 41 -14.22 -7.34 -9.14
C LYS A 41 -12.88 -7.66 -8.51
N CYS A 42 -12.23 -8.75 -8.92
CA CYS A 42 -10.90 -9.13 -8.44
C CYS A 42 -9.88 -8.02 -8.75
N LEU A 43 -9.87 -7.52 -10.00
CA LEU A 43 -8.98 -6.43 -10.41
C LEU A 43 -9.29 -5.14 -9.64
N ASN A 44 -10.56 -4.81 -9.41
CA ASN A 44 -10.94 -3.64 -8.61
C ASN A 44 -10.43 -3.74 -7.18
N ALA A 45 -10.61 -4.90 -6.55
CA ALA A 45 -10.17 -5.14 -5.18
C ALA A 45 -8.64 -5.17 -5.05
N GLU A 46 -7.94 -5.78 -6.01
CA GLU A 46 -6.46 -5.72 -6.11
C GLU A 46 -5.98 -4.28 -6.27
N GLY A 47 -6.67 -3.48 -7.09
CA GLY A 47 -6.37 -2.07 -7.31
C GLY A 47 -6.54 -1.21 -6.06
N LEU A 48 -7.61 -1.42 -5.30
CA LEU A 48 -7.82 -0.74 -4.01
C LEU A 48 -6.75 -1.12 -2.98
N CYS A 49 -6.41 -2.42 -2.86
CA CYS A 49 -5.33 -2.85 -1.96
C CYS A 49 -3.99 -2.22 -2.37
N SER A 50 -3.72 -2.16 -3.68
CA SER A 50 -2.50 -1.53 -4.21
C SER A 50 -2.47 -0.03 -3.93
N TYR A 51 -3.61 0.66 -4.04
CA TYR A 51 -3.77 2.07 -3.67
C TYR A 51 -3.44 2.32 -2.19
N ASP A 52 -3.96 1.48 -1.29
CA ASP A 52 -3.72 1.58 0.16
C ASP A 52 -2.26 1.34 0.54
N LEU A 53 -1.62 0.39 -0.14
CA LEU A 53 -0.20 0.10 0.00
C LEU A 53 0.68 1.23 -0.57
N GLY A 54 0.14 2.08 -1.44
CA GLY A 54 0.85 3.18 -2.11
C GLY A 54 1.51 2.79 -3.43
N ASP A 55 1.07 1.70 -4.04
CA ASP A 55 1.48 1.24 -5.37
C ASP A 55 0.47 1.73 -6.42
N TYR A 56 0.51 3.05 -6.67
CA TYR A 56 -0.39 3.71 -7.62
C TYR A 56 -0.26 3.23 -9.07
N PRO A 57 0.95 2.92 -9.60
CA PRO A 57 1.07 2.33 -10.93
C PRO A 57 0.33 1.00 -11.05
N LYS A 58 0.47 0.10 -10.06
CA LYS A 58 -0.25 -1.17 -10.03
C LYS A 58 -1.75 -0.97 -9.88
N ALA A 59 -2.19 -0.06 -8.99
CA ALA A 59 -3.60 0.28 -8.85
C ALA A 59 -4.23 0.73 -10.17
N ARG A 60 -3.54 1.61 -10.90
CA ARG A 60 -3.95 2.08 -12.23
C ARG A 60 -4.06 0.93 -13.23
N ASP A 61 -3.05 0.07 -13.30
CA ASP A 61 -3.04 -1.10 -14.20
C ASP A 61 -4.25 -2.00 -13.94
N CYS A 62 -4.51 -2.33 -12.67
CA CYS A 62 -5.66 -3.13 -12.27
C CYS A 62 -6.99 -2.51 -12.72
N TRP A 63 -7.21 -1.21 -12.51
CA TRP A 63 -8.46 -0.55 -12.91
C TRP A 63 -8.60 -0.41 -14.43
N ILE A 64 -7.51 -0.21 -15.17
CA ILE A 64 -7.54 -0.23 -16.65
C ILE A 64 -7.94 -1.61 -17.16
N ARG A 65 -7.33 -2.67 -16.62
CA ARG A 65 -7.65 -4.05 -16.99
C ARG A 65 -9.09 -4.40 -16.59
N SER A 66 -9.56 -3.91 -15.44
CA SER A 66 -10.94 -4.10 -15.00
C SER A 66 -11.94 -3.53 -16.00
N LEU A 67 -11.69 -2.34 -16.57
CA LEU A 67 -12.55 -1.74 -17.60
C LEU A 67 -12.58 -2.52 -18.93
N GLN A 68 -11.64 -3.45 -19.15
CA GLN A 68 -11.66 -4.33 -20.33
C GLN A 68 -12.63 -5.52 -20.12
N CYS A 69 -13.06 -5.77 -18.89
CA CYS A 69 -14.10 -6.73 -18.59
C CYS A 69 -15.47 -6.12 -18.95
N GLN A 70 -16.34 -6.88 -19.62
CA GLN A 70 -17.70 -6.45 -19.98
C GLN A 70 -18.62 -6.43 -18.76
N ASP A 71 -18.45 -5.43 -17.90
CA ASP A 71 -19.22 -5.24 -16.67
C ASP A 71 -19.80 -3.82 -16.65
N GLN A 72 -21.14 -3.73 -16.71
CA GLN A 72 -21.85 -2.45 -16.84
C GLN A 72 -21.76 -1.59 -15.57
N ASP A 73 -21.52 -2.20 -14.41
CA ASP A 73 -21.51 -1.51 -13.11
C ASP A 73 -20.10 -1.43 -12.51
N ASN A 74 -19.10 -1.30 -13.38
CA ASN A 74 -17.70 -1.32 -12.98
C ASN A 74 -17.23 0.03 -12.40
N PRO A 75 -16.89 0.11 -11.09
CA PRO A 75 -16.45 1.36 -10.46
C PRO A 75 -15.04 1.81 -10.88
N ALA A 76 -14.31 1.01 -11.66
CA ALA A 76 -12.93 1.30 -12.07
C ALA A 76 -12.76 2.68 -12.72
N ARG A 77 -13.77 3.15 -13.48
CA ARG A 77 -13.75 4.49 -14.08
C ARG A 77 -13.65 5.59 -13.02
N MET A 78 -14.46 5.50 -11.96
CA MET A 78 -14.42 6.48 -10.86
C MET A 78 -13.08 6.44 -10.13
N TYR A 79 -12.51 5.25 -9.93
CA TYR A 79 -11.19 5.12 -9.31
C TYR A 79 -10.08 5.74 -10.16
N LEU A 80 -10.12 5.55 -11.49
CA LEU A 80 -9.19 6.17 -12.42
C LEU A 80 -9.35 7.69 -12.46
N GLU A 81 -10.58 8.20 -12.54
CA GLU A 81 -10.86 9.64 -12.49
C GLU A 81 -10.33 10.28 -11.21
N HIS A 82 -10.50 9.62 -10.06
CA HIS A 82 -9.90 10.05 -8.80
C HIS A 82 -8.36 10.02 -8.85
N LEU A 83 -7.77 8.95 -9.36
CA LEU A 83 -6.32 8.79 -9.44
C LEU A 83 -5.67 9.82 -10.37
N GLU A 84 -6.34 10.15 -11.47
CA GLU A 84 -5.91 11.09 -12.50
C GLU A 84 -6.29 12.54 -12.18
N SER A 85 -7.08 12.76 -11.13
CA SER A 85 -7.43 14.10 -10.66
C SER A 85 -6.18 14.94 -10.39
N GLU A 86 -6.31 16.27 -10.54
CA GLU A 86 -5.19 17.17 -10.34
C GLU A 86 -4.69 17.14 -8.88
N GLU A 87 -5.61 16.98 -7.92
CA GLU A 87 -5.24 16.82 -6.52
C GLU A 87 -4.39 15.57 -6.30
N MET A 88 -4.85 14.42 -6.81
CA MET A 88 -4.13 13.17 -6.63
C MET A 88 -2.81 13.17 -7.41
N SER A 89 -2.76 13.77 -8.59
CA SER A 89 -1.52 13.96 -9.35
C SER A 89 -0.50 14.79 -8.59
N ARG A 90 -0.93 15.90 -7.95
CA ARG A 90 -0.07 16.70 -7.06
C ARG A 90 0.39 15.88 -5.86
N TRP A 91 -0.49 15.07 -5.28
CA TRP A 91 -0.18 14.20 -4.15
C TRP A 91 0.87 13.13 -4.50
N ILE A 92 0.65 12.37 -5.58
CA ILE A 92 1.58 11.35 -6.08
C ILE A 92 2.94 11.97 -6.41
N ARG A 93 2.95 13.17 -7.00
CA ARG A 93 4.21 13.90 -7.26
C ARG A 93 4.99 14.17 -5.98
N GLN A 94 4.33 14.61 -4.91
CA GLN A 94 5.01 14.83 -3.62
C GLN A 94 5.55 13.53 -3.03
N ILE A 95 4.79 12.43 -3.15
CA ILE A 95 5.24 11.10 -2.74
C ILE A 95 6.50 10.70 -3.52
N ASN A 96 6.50 10.83 -4.85
CA ASN A 96 7.64 10.49 -5.69
C ASN A 96 8.89 11.32 -5.35
N ILE A 97 8.72 12.62 -5.06
CA ILE A 97 9.84 13.46 -4.60
C ILE A 97 10.41 12.96 -3.28
N VAL A 98 9.55 12.54 -2.33
CA VAL A 98 10.01 11.98 -1.06
C VAL A 98 10.78 10.67 -1.29
N THR A 99 10.24 9.75 -2.11
CA THR A 99 10.89 8.47 -2.41
C THR A 99 12.21 8.65 -3.13
N GLU A 100 12.28 9.50 -4.15
CA GLU A 100 13.54 9.78 -4.86
C GLU A 100 14.60 10.40 -3.93
N THR A 101 14.18 11.21 -2.95
CA THR A 101 15.13 11.80 -1.99
C THR A 101 15.77 10.73 -1.10
N ILE A 102 15.02 9.67 -0.77
CA ILE A 102 15.53 8.49 -0.05
C ILE A 102 16.57 7.78 -0.91
N ASP A 103 16.26 7.55 -2.19
CA ASP A 103 17.11 6.81 -3.12
C ASP A 103 18.44 7.54 -3.43
N ARG A 104 18.43 8.88 -3.43
CA ARG A 104 19.63 9.72 -3.62
C ARG A 104 20.59 9.74 -2.42
N ARG A 105 20.45 8.81 -1.46
CA ARG A 105 21.32 8.65 -0.27
C ARG A 105 21.49 9.92 0.57
N SER A 106 20.48 10.79 0.63
CA SER A 106 20.44 11.95 1.54
C SER A 106 19.42 11.72 2.66
N PRO A 107 19.72 10.84 3.64
CA PRO A 107 18.75 10.34 4.60
C PRO A 107 18.16 11.45 5.49
N LEU A 108 18.94 12.49 5.81
CA LEU A 108 18.46 13.58 6.67
C LEU A 108 17.43 14.44 5.92
N LYS A 109 17.75 14.82 4.68
CA LYS A 109 16.84 15.56 3.80
C LYS A 109 15.58 14.77 3.53
N ALA A 110 15.71 13.46 3.31
CA ALA A 110 14.58 12.55 3.15
C ALA A 110 13.69 12.51 4.39
N LEU A 111 14.28 12.39 5.59
CA LEU A 111 13.53 12.35 6.84
C LEU A 111 12.77 13.66 7.09
N ILE A 112 13.43 14.81 6.94
CA ILE A 112 12.80 16.13 7.12
C ILE A 112 11.63 16.28 6.14
N ARG A 113 11.87 15.99 4.85
CA ARG A 113 10.85 16.12 3.81
C ARG A 113 9.66 15.18 4.05
N LEU A 114 9.92 13.92 4.40
CA LEU A 114 8.89 12.96 4.75
C LEU A 114 8.09 13.39 5.98
N GLN A 115 8.74 13.93 7.03
CA GLN A 115 8.04 14.42 8.21
C GLN A 115 7.11 15.59 7.88
N VAL A 116 7.57 16.57 7.10
CA VAL A 116 6.75 17.69 6.63
C VAL A 116 5.56 17.18 5.81
N PHE A 117 5.81 16.24 4.90
CA PHE A 117 4.75 15.61 4.10
C PHE A 117 3.70 14.94 4.98
N LEU A 118 4.11 14.07 5.90
CA LEU A 118 3.20 13.34 6.80
C LEU A 118 2.43 14.27 7.75
N PHE A 119 3.05 15.36 8.19
CA PHE A 119 2.38 16.38 9.00
C PHE A 119 1.25 17.05 8.22
N ASN A 120 1.54 17.49 7.00
CA ASN A 120 0.54 18.11 6.12
C ASN A 120 -0.57 17.13 5.72
N ALA A 121 -0.22 15.88 5.42
CA ALA A 121 -1.13 14.78 5.15
C ALA A 121 -2.18 14.64 6.26
N LYS A 122 -1.70 14.52 7.50
CA LYS A 122 -2.54 14.35 8.68
C LYS A 122 -3.43 15.57 8.92
N ARG A 123 -2.89 16.78 8.77
CA ARG A 123 -3.65 18.03 8.92
C ARG A 123 -4.81 18.11 7.92
N ARG A 124 -4.60 17.63 6.69
CA ARG A 124 -5.61 17.61 5.63
C ARG A 124 -6.50 16.36 5.64
N LYS A 125 -6.32 15.46 6.62
CA LYS A 125 -6.99 14.14 6.69
C LYS A 125 -6.81 13.31 5.41
N GLN A 126 -5.70 13.51 4.70
CA GLN A 126 -5.39 12.76 3.50
C GLN A 126 -4.90 11.36 3.87
N HIS A 127 -5.26 10.38 3.03
CA HIS A 127 -4.82 9.00 3.20
C HIS A 127 -3.28 8.92 3.12
N ILE A 128 -2.65 8.37 4.15
CA ILE A 128 -1.20 8.15 4.19
C ILE A 128 -0.92 6.73 3.71
N PRO A 129 -0.18 6.51 2.62
CA PRO A 129 0.14 5.16 2.16
C PRO A 129 1.03 4.39 3.14
N ILE A 130 0.81 3.08 3.23
CA ILE A 130 1.58 2.20 4.12
C ILE A 130 3.08 2.25 3.80
N ARG A 131 3.45 2.27 2.51
CA ARG A 131 4.85 2.37 2.05
C ARG A 131 5.62 3.53 2.68
N LEU A 132 5.00 4.70 2.85
CA LEU A 132 5.66 5.86 3.44
C LEU A 132 5.93 5.70 4.94
N LEU A 133 5.08 4.97 5.65
CA LEU A 133 5.31 4.64 7.05
C LEU A 133 6.48 3.67 7.19
N ASN A 134 6.57 2.66 6.31
CA ASN A 134 7.73 1.77 6.26
C ASN A 134 9.04 2.54 6.01
N MET A 135 9.04 3.44 5.04
CA MET A 135 10.17 4.32 4.74
C MET A 135 10.56 5.21 5.93
N LYS A 136 9.57 5.76 6.65
CA LYS A 136 9.82 6.52 7.87
C LYS A 136 10.55 5.66 8.92
N GLY A 137 10.09 4.43 9.14
CA GLY A 137 10.75 3.51 10.08
C GLY A 137 12.20 3.25 9.70
N LEU A 138 12.48 2.99 8.41
CA LEU A 138 13.84 2.80 7.90
C LEU A 138 14.74 4.03 8.13
N LEU A 139 14.25 5.22 7.81
CA LEU A 139 14.98 6.47 8.03
C LEU A 139 15.27 6.72 9.51
N LEU A 140 14.28 6.49 10.39
CA LEU A 140 14.49 6.59 11.84
C LEU A 140 15.55 5.59 12.33
N CYS A 141 15.51 4.36 11.84
CA CYS A 141 16.51 3.34 12.16
C CYS A 141 17.92 3.74 11.68
N HIS A 142 18.03 4.37 10.50
CA HIS A 142 19.30 4.90 9.98
C HIS A 142 19.93 5.93 10.94
N PHE A 143 19.10 6.78 11.56
CA PHE A 143 19.54 7.75 12.57
C PHE A 143 19.62 7.18 13.99
N SER A 144 19.66 5.85 14.15
CA SER A 144 19.69 5.18 15.45
C SER A 144 18.50 5.48 16.38
N LEU A 145 17.39 6.00 15.84
CA LEU A 145 16.14 6.24 16.57
C LEU A 145 15.29 4.97 16.61
N LYS A 146 15.87 3.87 17.11
CA LYS A 146 15.31 2.50 17.03
C LYS A 146 13.91 2.39 17.64
N HIS A 147 13.67 3.00 18.81
CA HIS A 147 12.34 2.98 19.44
C HIS A 147 11.27 3.67 18.60
N ALA A 148 11.61 4.81 17.98
CA ALA A 148 10.69 5.53 17.11
C ALA A 148 10.42 4.76 15.81
N ALA A 149 11.44 4.06 15.27
CA ALA A 149 11.29 3.16 14.14
C ALA A 149 10.35 1.99 14.48
N TRP A 150 10.58 1.32 15.62
CA TRP A 150 9.73 0.25 16.14
C TRP A 150 8.26 0.68 16.26
N LYS A 151 8.00 1.81 16.94
CA LYS A 151 6.63 2.38 17.03
C LYS A 151 6.01 2.66 15.68
N THR A 152 6.83 3.04 14.69
CA THR A 152 6.34 3.33 13.34
C THR A 152 5.92 2.04 12.63
N TRP A 153 6.68 0.95 12.74
CA TRP A 153 6.31 -0.34 12.16
C TRP A 153 5.14 -1.02 12.90
N CYS A 154 5.02 -0.86 14.22
CA CYS A 154 3.80 -1.28 14.93
C CYS A 154 2.55 -0.59 14.38
N ARG A 155 2.64 0.70 14.03
CA ARG A 155 1.52 1.41 13.37
C ARG A 155 1.25 0.93 11.95
N VAL A 156 2.27 0.43 11.24
CA VAL A 156 2.07 -0.23 9.95
C VAL A 156 1.30 -1.52 10.16
N LEU A 157 1.72 -2.37 11.11
CA LEU A 157 1.03 -3.64 11.41
C LEU A 157 -0.38 -3.46 11.97
N ALA A 158 -0.67 -2.33 12.62
CA ALA A 158 -2.03 -1.98 13.02
C ALA A 158 -2.97 -1.68 11.82
N ARG A 159 -2.41 -1.36 10.65
CA ARG A 159 -3.15 -1.08 9.41
C ARG A 159 -3.09 -2.22 8.39
N ASP A 160 -2.01 -2.99 8.41
CA ASP A 160 -1.79 -4.16 7.59
C ASP A 160 -0.94 -5.15 8.38
N HIS A 161 -1.58 -6.07 9.11
CA HIS A 161 -0.85 -6.99 9.97
C HIS A 161 -0.08 -8.07 9.18
N THR A 162 -0.35 -8.18 7.88
CA THR A 162 0.39 -9.05 6.94
C THR A 162 1.52 -8.32 6.21
N ASN A 163 1.82 -7.07 6.60
CA ASN A 163 2.85 -6.27 5.94
C ASN A 163 4.25 -6.88 6.14
N ARG A 164 4.73 -7.61 5.13
CA ARG A 164 5.98 -8.38 5.16
C ARG A 164 7.21 -7.51 5.49
N ASP A 165 7.22 -6.28 4.97
CA ASP A 165 8.29 -5.32 5.23
C ASP A 165 8.37 -4.95 6.71
N ALA A 166 7.26 -4.54 7.32
CA ALA A 166 7.22 -4.16 8.73
C ALA A 166 7.56 -5.34 9.65
N VAL A 167 7.05 -6.55 9.37
CA VAL A 167 7.42 -7.78 10.10
C VAL A 167 8.92 -8.02 10.04
N ARG A 168 9.51 -7.95 8.83
CA ARG A 168 10.95 -8.14 8.63
C ARG A 168 11.77 -7.09 9.37
N TYR A 169 11.37 -5.83 9.32
CA TYR A 169 12.11 -4.75 9.96
C TYR A 169 12.07 -4.83 11.48
N LEU A 170 10.94 -5.23 12.08
CA LEU A 170 10.83 -5.46 13.52
C LEU A 170 11.75 -6.61 13.97
N ALA A 171 11.73 -7.74 13.26
CA ALA A 171 12.57 -8.89 13.58
C ALA A 171 14.08 -8.55 13.54
N VAL A 172 14.51 -7.73 12.57
CA VAL A 172 15.91 -7.26 12.50
C VAL A 172 16.25 -6.31 13.65
N ASN A 173 15.32 -5.43 14.04
CA ASN A 173 15.54 -4.46 15.11
C ASN A 173 15.63 -5.13 16.50
N GLU A 174 14.83 -6.17 16.75
CA GLU A 174 14.84 -6.95 17.99
C GLU A 174 16.15 -7.74 18.16
N ARG A 175 16.64 -8.40 17.10
CA ARG A 175 17.92 -9.14 17.13
C ARG A 175 19.14 -8.26 17.42
N ARG A 176 19.04 -6.95 17.19
CA ARG A 176 20.12 -5.97 17.40
C ARG A 176 20.04 -5.26 18.76
N GLY A 177 19.34 -5.84 19.73
CA GLY A 177 19.21 -5.31 21.11
C GLY A 177 18.53 -3.94 21.16
N GLY A 178 17.56 -3.70 20.27
CA GLY A 178 16.93 -2.39 20.05
C GLY A 178 15.73 -2.07 20.95
N ILE A 179 15.47 -2.89 21.98
CA ILE A 179 14.41 -2.70 22.99
C ILE A 179 15.02 -2.96 24.36
#